data_AF-A0A2H0LJN4-F1
#
_entry.id   AF-A0A2H0LJN4-F1
#
_cell.length_a   1.000
_cell.length_b   1.000
_cell.length_c   1.000
_cell.angle_alpha   90.00
_cell.angle_beta   90.00
_cell.angle_gamma   90.00
#
_symmetry.space_group_name_H-M   'P 1'
#
loop_
_entity.id
_entity.type
_entity.pdbx_description
1 polymer ?
#
loop_
_entity_poly.entity_id
_entity_poly.type
_entity_poly.pdbx_seq_one_letter_code
_entity_poly.pdbx_strand_id
1 'polypeptide(L)'
;MWVFLGMVVCAPAAWAADIQVQGTVSDPQATVTVKVDSGNPANAEVNGNTWTRAVNVSGSGVHTITARASRPNGTGGQDVDEKSITIELLAPLSITITSPINGAVCSSANGQCSGGTAPIGGGGGGSGSGGTGGGGSGS
;
A
#
# COMPACT_ATOMS: atom_id res chain seq x y z
N MET A 1 -24.68 -28.33 -9.90
CA MET A 1 -24.55 -26.94 -9.42
C MET A 1 -23.08 -26.69 -9.17
N TRP A 2 -22.46 -25.88 -10.01
CA TRP A 2 -21.08 -25.47 -9.84
C TRP A 2 -21.01 -24.28 -8.89
N VAL A 3 -19.95 -24.19 -8.09
CA VAL A 3 -19.81 -23.20 -7.01
C VAL A 3 -18.41 -22.60 -6.95
N PHE A 4 -18.37 -21.28 -6.75
CA PHE A 4 -17.20 -20.55 -6.28
C PHE A 4 -17.13 -20.69 -4.77
N LEU A 5 -16.08 -21.36 -4.29
CA LEU A 5 -16.05 -21.89 -2.93
C LEU A 5 -15.50 -20.89 -1.92
N GLY A 6 -14.60 -19.99 -2.34
CA GLY A 6 -14.05 -19.02 -1.42
C GLY A 6 -13.11 -18.02 -2.07
N MET A 7 -12.89 -16.94 -1.34
CA MET A 7 -11.92 -15.90 -1.65
C MET A 7 -11.26 -15.47 -0.33
N VAL A 8 -9.96 -15.19 -0.37
CA VAL A 8 -9.15 -14.73 0.76
C VAL A 8 -8.21 -13.65 0.26
N VAL A 9 -7.95 -12.66 1.12
CA VAL A 9 -6.99 -11.57 0.87
C VAL A 9 -5.76 -11.82 1.74
N CYS A 10 -4.57 -11.77 1.13
CA CYS A 10 -3.30 -11.72 1.83
C CYS A 10 -2.75 -10.29 1.73
N ALA A 11 -2.84 -9.54 2.83
CA ALA A 11 -2.29 -8.20 2.89
C ALA A 11 -0.75 -8.27 2.83
N PRO A 12 -0.11 -7.51 1.93
CA PRO A 12 1.35 -7.42 1.91
C PRO A 12 1.87 -6.64 3.12
N ALA A 13 3.18 -6.72 3.39
CA ALA A 13 3.84 -5.79 4.30
C ALA A 13 3.55 -4.34 3.87
N ALA A 14 3.44 -3.43 4.85
CA ALA A 14 2.97 -2.06 4.70
C ALA A 14 3.41 -1.39 3.38
N TRP A 15 2.57 -0.50 2.83
CA TRP A 15 2.72 0.31 1.60
C TRP A 15 2.72 -0.41 0.23
N ALA A 16 2.57 -1.73 0.16
CA ALA A 16 2.57 -2.41 -1.13
C ALA A 16 1.33 -2.10 -1.99
N ALA A 17 1.61 -1.76 -3.26
CA ALA A 17 0.63 -1.41 -4.28
C ALA A 17 -0.21 -2.60 -4.75
N ASP A 18 0.30 -3.82 -4.57
CA ASP A 18 -0.35 -5.05 -5.05
C ASP A 18 -0.74 -5.98 -3.89
N ILE A 19 -2.04 -6.26 -3.79
CA ILE A 19 -2.65 -7.17 -2.83
C ILE A 19 -2.82 -8.53 -3.50
N GLN A 20 -2.42 -9.60 -2.82
CA GLN A 20 -2.68 -10.95 -3.28
C GLN A 20 -4.07 -11.40 -2.86
N VAL A 21 -4.85 -11.85 -3.84
CA VAL A 21 -6.12 -12.52 -3.61
C VAL A 21 -6.07 -13.94 -4.14
N GLN A 22 -6.70 -14.84 -3.42
CA GLN A 22 -6.70 -16.26 -3.74
C GLN A 22 -8.04 -16.89 -3.39
N GLY A 23 -8.31 -18.05 -3.95
CA GLY A 23 -9.54 -18.76 -3.65
C GLY A 23 -9.60 -20.12 -4.29
N THR A 24 -10.80 -20.70 -4.24
CA THR A 24 -11.06 -22.02 -4.80
C THR A 24 -12.30 -22.03 -5.69
N VAL A 25 -12.23 -22.84 -6.74
CA VAL A 25 -13.34 -23.16 -7.64
C VAL A 25 -13.59 -24.66 -7.60
N SER A 26 -14.86 -25.06 -7.68
CA SER A 26 -15.20 -26.49 -7.70
C SER A 26 -14.90 -27.18 -9.03
N ASP A 27 -14.56 -26.43 -10.09
CA ASP A 27 -14.21 -26.96 -11.41
C ASP A 27 -12.87 -26.39 -11.88
N PRO A 28 -11.87 -27.25 -12.15
CA PRO A 28 -10.55 -26.82 -12.58
C PRO A 28 -10.51 -26.24 -14.00
N GLN A 29 -11.58 -26.38 -14.80
CA GLN A 29 -11.68 -25.78 -16.12
C GLN A 29 -12.31 -24.37 -16.11
N ALA A 30 -12.70 -23.86 -14.94
CA ALA A 30 -13.28 -22.54 -14.83
C ALA A 30 -12.23 -21.44 -15.08
N THR A 31 -12.65 -20.39 -15.78
CA THR A 31 -11.87 -19.16 -15.89
C THR A 31 -12.24 -18.22 -14.76
N VAL A 32 -11.26 -17.64 -14.07
CA VAL A 32 -11.49 -16.66 -13.00
C VAL A 32 -11.02 -15.29 -13.46
N THR A 33 -11.84 -14.28 -13.24
CA THR A 33 -11.49 -12.87 -13.42
C THR A 33 -11.66 -12.13 -12.10
N VAL A 34 -10.83 -11.12 -11.86
CA VAL A 34 -10.88 -10.29 -10.65
C VAL A 34 -10.88 -8.83 -11.06
N LYS A 35 -11.71 -8.02 -10.43
CA LYS A 35 -11.72 -6.56 -10.52
C LYS A 35 -11.71 -5.92 -9.14
N VAL A 36 -11.20 -4.70 -9.08
CA VAL A 36 -11.25 -3.82 -7.91
C VAL A 36 -12.23 -2.69 -8.24
N ASP A 37 -13.20 -2.47 -7.36
CA ASP A 37 -14.28 -1.50 -7.48
C ASP A 37 -14.98 -1.57 -8.86
N SER A 38 -14.99 -0.46 -9.60
CA SER A 38 -15.52 -0.34 -10.96
C SER A 38 -14.44 -0.54 -12.05
N GLY A 39 -13.24 -0.97 -11.66
CA GLY A 39 -12.13 -1.23 -12.56
C GLY A 39 -12.37 -2.40 -13.51
N ASN A 40 -11.49 -2.51 -14.52
CA ASN A 40 -11.58 -3.57 -15.51
C ASN A 40 -11.25 -4.94 -14.90
N PRO A 41 -12.06 -5.98 -15.17
CA PRO A 41 -11.73 -7.33 -14.78
C PRO A 41 -10.51 -7.83 -15.53
N ALA A 42 -9.68 -8.61 -14.85
CA ALA A 42 -8.53 -9.25 -15.47
C ALA A 42 -8.40 -10.69 -14.98
N ASN A 43 -7.81 -11.55 -15.80
CA ASN A 43 -7.72 -12.98 -15.53
C ASN A 43 -6.87 -13.28 -14.29
N ALA A 44 -7.30 -14.24 -13.48
CA ALA A 44 -6.48 -14.85 -12.43
C ALA A 44 -5.72 -16.05 -13.00
N GLU A 45 -4.65 -16.44 -12.31
CA GLU A 45 -3.96 -17.70 -12.57
C GLU A 45 -4.75 -18.82 -11.90
N VAL A 46 -5.18 -19.81 -12.67
CA VAL A 46 -5.95 -20.97 -12.17
C VAL A 46 -5.07 -22.21 -12.28
N ASN A 47 -4.87 -22.91 -11.15
CA ASN A 47 -4.03 -24.10 -11.05
C ASN A 47 -4.84 -25.25 -10.42
N GLY A 48 -5.52 -26.03 -11.27
CA GLY A 48 -6.50 -27.00 -10.79
C GLY A 48 -7.67 -26.28 -10.13
N ASN A 49 -7.99 -26.61 -8.87
CA ASN A 49 -9.14 -26.04 -8.16
C ASN A 49 -8.81 -24.75 -7.38
N THR A 50 -7.57 -24.25 -7.44
CA THR A 50 -7.15 -23.01 -6.80
C THR A 50 -6.91 -21.92 -7.82
N TRP A 51 -7.05 -20.67 -7.38
CA TRP A 51 -6.70 -19.52 -8.19
C TRP A 51 -6.01 -18.44 -7.36
N THR A 52 -5.15 -17.65 -8.00
CA THR A 52 -4.39 -16.56 -7.40
C THR A 52 -4.34 -15.36 -8.34
N ARG A 53 -4.36 -14.15 -7.76
CA ARG A 53 -4.19 -12.92 -8.52
C ARG A 53 -3.65 -11.78 -7.66
N ALA A 54 -2.66 -11.07 -8.20
CA ALA A 54 -2.26 -9.74 -7.73
C ALA A 54 -3.26 -8.68 -8.22
N VAL A 55 -3.81 -7.88 -7.31
CA VAL A 55 -4.65 -6.73 -7.64
C VAL A 55 -4.04 -5.45 -7.10
N ASN A 56 -4.07 -4.40 -7.91
CA ASN A 56 -3.64 -3.08 -7.48
C ASN A 56 -4.83 -2.34 -6.86
N VAL A 57 -4.64 -1.80 -5.65
CA VAL A 57 -5.66 -0.98 -4.97
C VAL A 57 -5.06 0.38 -4.68
N SER A 58 -5.65 1.40 -5.27
CA SER A 58 -5.12 2.77 -5.23
C SER A 58 -5.95 3.68 -4.34
N GLY A 59 -5.28 4.45 -3.50
CA GLY A 59 -5.91 5.40 -2.61
C GLY A 59 -6.28 4.79 -1.26
N SER A 60 -6.50 5.67 -0.28
CA SER A 60 -7.09 5.29 0.99
C SER A 60 -8.61 5.27 0.89
N GLY A 61 -9.24 4.36 1.60
CA GLY A 61 -10.69 4.22 1.67
C GLY A 61 -11.12 2.77 1.62
N VAL A 62 -12.44 2.59 1.50
CA VAL A 62 -13.06 1.27 1.37
C VAL A 62 -13.08 0.87 -0.10
N HIS A 63 -12.56 -0.33 -0.38
CA HIS A 63 -12.52 -0.91 -1.72
C HIS A 63 -13.21 -2.27 -1.71
N THR A 64 -13.84 -2.61 -2.83
CA THR A 64 -14.47 -3.92 -3.05
C THR A 64 -13.70 -4.67 -4.12
N ILE A 65 -13.20 -5.86 -3.78
CA ILE A 65 -12.59 -6.76 -4.75
C ILE A 65 -13.62 -7.81 -5.11
N THR A 66 -13.96 -7.94 -6.39
CA THR A 66 -14.91 -8.94 -6.89
C THR A 66 -14.17 -9.94 -7.77
N ALA A 67 -14.27 -11.21 -7.39
CA ALA A 67 -13.86 -12.32 -8.23
C ALA A 67 -15.09 -12.96 -8.88
N ARG A 68 -15.01 -13.16 -10.19
CA ARG A 68 -16.03 -13.79 -11.02
C ARG A 68 -15.43 -14.99 -11.71
N ALA A 69 -16.05 -16.14 -11.53
CA ALA A 69 -15.62 -17.34 -12.20
C ALA A 69 -16.71 -17.81 -13.18
N SER A 70 -16.28 -18.26 -14.35
CA SER A 70 -17.17 -18.66 -15.44
C SER A 70 -16.73 -19.95 -16.11
N ARG A 71 -17.72 -20.70 -16.59
CA ARG A 71 -17.51 -21.94 -17.34
C ARG A 71 -18.58 -22.11 -18.42
N PRO A 72 -18.26 -22.65 -19.61
CA PRO A 72 -19.26 -23.13 -20.56
C PRO A 72 -20.16 -24.21 -19.95
N ASN A 73 -21.48 -24.04 -20.06
CA ASN A 73 -22.46 -24.96 -19.48
C ASN A 73 -22.88 -26.12 -20.42
N GLY A 74 -22.24 -26.24 -21.59
CA GLY A 74 -22.51 -27.30 -22.57
C GLY A 74 -23.76 -27.10 -23.43
N THR A 75 -24.59 -26.08 -23.16
CA THR A 75 -25.76 -25.72 -23.98
C THR A 75 -25.56 -24.40 -24.75
N GLY A 76 -24.31 -23.95 -24.86
CA GLY A 76 -23.94 -22.69 -25.51
C GLY A 76 -23.99 -21.46 -24.58
N GLY A 77 -24.34 -21.64 -23.31
CA GLY A 77 -24.31 -20.59 -22.28
C GLY A 77 -23.05 -20.61 -21.41
N GLN A 78 -23.05 -19.76 -20.39
CA GLN A 78 -22.03 -19.69 -19.35
C GLN A 78 -22.68 -19.84 -17.98
N ASP A 79 -22.13 -20.73 -17.16
CA ASP A 79 -22.36 -20.72 -15.72
C ASP A 79 -21.42 -19.68 -15.11
N VAL A 80 -21.94 -18.88 -14.19
CA VAL A 80 -21.22 -17.75 -13.58
C VAL A 80 -21.52 -17.73 -12.10
N ASP A 81 -20.49 -17.57 -11.27
CA ASP A 81 -20.62 -17.28 -9.84
C ASP A 81 -19.62 -16.18 -9.45
N GLU A 82 -20.02 -15.36 -8.50
CA GLU A 82 -19.27 -14.20 -8.02
C GLU A 82 -19.12 -14.23 -6.50
N LYS A 83 -17.98 -13.74 -6.02
CA LYS A 83 -17.77 -13.41 -4.62
C LYS A 83 -17.03 -12.07 -4.52
N SER A 84 -17.33 -11.34 -3.46
CA SER A 84 -16.68 -10.07 -3.17
C SER A 84 -16.14 -10.04 -1.76
N ILE A 85 -15.04 -9.33 -1.58
CA ILE A 85 -14.47 -8.98 -0.29
C ILE A 85 -14.28 -7.48 -0.24
N THR A 86 -14.63 -6.89 0.90
CA THR A 86 -14.38 -5.48 1.18
C THR A 86 -13.12 -5.35 2.01
N ILE A 87 -12.26 -4.42 1.63
CA ILE A 87 -11.05 -4.05 2.37
C ILE A 87 -11.08 -2.54 2.63
N GLU A 88 -10.39 -2.10 3.68
CA GLU A 88 -10.19 -0.69 3.98
C GLU A 88 -8.70 -0.38 4.00
N LEU A 89 -8.26 0.54 3.13
CA LEU A 89 -6.90 1.05 3.10
C LEU A 89 -6.85 2.36 3.89
N LEU A 90 -6.10 2.38 4.99
CA LEU A 90 -5.92 3.59 5.78
C LEU A 90 -4.78 4.45 5.22
N ALA A 91 -5.02 5.75 5.09
CA ALA A 91 -3.97 6.70 4.70
C ALA A 91 -2.85 6.73 5.76
N PRO A 92 -1.59 6.91 5.34
CA PRO A 92 -0.52 7.15 6.30
C PRO A 92 -0.78 8.43 7.09
N LEU A 93 -0.44 8.43 8.37
CA LEU A 93 -0.50 9.63 9.19
C LEU A 93 0.47 10.68 8.65
N SER A 94 -0.03 11.88 8.37
CA SER A 94 0.80 13.03 7.98
C SER A 94 0.89 14.01 9.15
N ILE A 95 2.11 14.35 9.54
CA ILE A 95 2.40 15.29 10.63
C ILE A 95 3.13 16.49 10.02
N THR A 96 2.58 17.69 10.20
CA THR A 96 3.22 18.95 9.78
C THR A 96 3.61 19.77 11.00
N ILE A 97 4.89 20.13 11.11
CA ILE A 97 5.39 21.01 12.18
C ILE A 97 5.37 22.45 11.66
N THR A 98 4.45 23.26 12.17
CA THR A 98 4.24 24.65 11.71
C THR A 98 4.99 25.69 12.54
N SER A 99 5.41 25.33 13.75
CA SER A 99 6.11 26.22 14.68
C SER A 99 7.21 25.46 15.43
N PRO A 100 8.38 25.20 14.80
CA PRO A 100 9.48 24.54 15.49
C PRO A 100 10.07 25.46 16.57
N ILE A 101 10.44 24.89 17.72
CA ILE A 101 11.22 25.61 18.73
C ILE A 101 12.71 25.58 18.36
N ASN A 102 13.47 26.61 18.76
CA ASN A 102 14.91 26.65 18.55
C ASN A 102 15.58 25.42 19.20
N GLY A 103 16.37 24.66 18.43
CA GLY A 103 16.98 23.40 18.87
C GLY A 103 16.09 22.15 18.70
N ALA A 104 14.92 22.25 18.07
CA ALA A 104 14.11 21.07 17.74
C ALA A 104 14.81 20.19 16.70
N VAL A 105 14.89 18.88 16.99
CA VAL A 105 15.33 17.85 16.04
C VAL A 105 14.16 16.92 15.78
N CYS A 106 13.76 16.79 14.52
CA CYS A 106 12.68 15.90 14.11
C CYS A 106 13.27 14.75 13.30
N SER A 107 12.96 13.50 13.68
CA SER A 107 13.31 12.33 12.87
C SER A 107 12.12 11.87 12.06
N SER A 108 12.36 11.53 10.80
CA SER A 108 11.35 11.03 9.85
C SER A 108 10.75 9.67 10.24
N ALA A 109 11.29 9.03 11.27
CA ALA A 109 10.87 7.69 11.68
C ALA A 109 9.50 7.66 12.39
N ASN A 110 9.04 8.77 13.00
CA ASN A 110 7.77 8.77 13.75
C ASN A 110 7.13 10.18 13.95
N GLY A 111 7.59 11.21 13.23
CA GLY A 111 7.12 12.58 13.48
C GLY A 111 7.41 13.10 14.90
N GLN A 112 8.30 12.42 15.63
CA GLN A 112 8.75 12.85 16.95
C GLN A 112 9.78 13.96 16.77
N CYS A 113 9.40 15.17 17.15
CA CYS A 113 10.33 16.27 17.39
C CYS A 113 10.67 16.29 18.88
N SER A 114 11.96 16.15 19.21
CA SER A 114 12.42 16.37 20.58
C SER A 114 12.99 17.79 20.69
N GLY A 115 12.51 18.54 21.67
CA GLY A 115 13.02 19.87 22.00
C GLY A 115 14.31 19.74 22.80
N GLY A 116 15.46 19.99 22.16
CA GLY A 116 16.70 20.18 22.90
C GLY A 116 16.71 21.58 23.51
N THR A 117 16.95 21.69 24.81
CA THR A 117 17.41 22.95 25.40
C THR A 117 18.83 23.20 24.91
N ALA A 118 19.01 24.18 24.02
CA ALA A 118 20.34 24.72 23.78
C ALA A 118 20.85 25.32 25.10
N PRO A 119 22.00 24.91 25.65
CA PRO A 119 22.60 25.67 26.74
C PRO A 119 23.06 27.02 26.18
N ILE A 120 22.64 28.08 26.86
CA ILE A 120 23.14 29.44 26.63
C ILE A 120 24.62 29.45 26.99
N GLY A 121 25.48 29.62 25.99
CA GLY A 121 26.82 30.23 26.07
C GLY A 121 27.89 29.56 26.95
N GLY A 122 28.93 29.01 26.33
CA GLY A 122 30.22 28.72 26.98
C GLY A 122 31.13 27.89 26.09
N GLY A 123 32.21 28.47 25.59
CA GLY A 123 33.02 27.96 24.47
C GLY A 123 33.70 26.61 24.64
N GLY A 124 34.09 26.03 23.50
CA GLY A 124 34.98 24.86 23.40
C GLY A 124 34.78 24.11 22.09
N GLY A 125 35.74 24.25 21.17
CA GLY A 125 35.60 23.89 19.75
C GLY A 125 35.58 22.39 19.39
N GLY A 126 35.20 22.14 18.13
CA GLY A 126 35.34 20.88 17.43
C GLY A 126 34.95 21.01 15.94
N SER A 127 35.98 21.03 15.08
CA SER A 127 36.06 21.13 13.60
C SER A 127 35.04 20.29 12.79
N GLY A 128 34.65 20.56 11.53
CA GLY A 128 35.17 21.41 10.44
C GLY A 128 34.09 21.53 9.33
N SER A 129 34.11 22.48 8.40
CA SER A 129 34.97 22.61 7.21
C SER A 129 34.66 24.02 6.65
N GLY A 130 35.62 24.94 6.51
CA GLY A 130 36.53 24.96 5.37
C GLY A 130 35.93 25.77 4.21
N GLY A 131 36.10 27.10 4.24
CA GLY A 131 35.65 28.00 3.17
C GLY A 131 36.15 29.43 3.40
N THR A 132 37.39 29.69 2.99
CA THR A 132 38.09 30.98 3.06
C THR A 132 37.63 31.99 2.00
N GLY A 133 37.50 33.25 2.40
CA GLY A 133 37.50 34.43 1.53
C GLY A 133 36.75 35.58 2.21
N GLY A 134 37.23 36.80 2.34
CA GLY A 134 38.43 37.51 1.93
C GLY A 134 38.34 38.90 2.59
N GLY A 135 39.47 39.54 2.86
CA GLY A 135 39.59 40.65 3.82
C GLY A 135 38.91 41.98 3.46
N GLY A 136 38.83 42.84 4.47
CA GLY A 136 38.46 44.25 4.36
C GLY A 136 38.76 44.97 5.68
N SER A 137 39.96 45.53 5.80
CA SER A 137 40.38 46.42 6.88
C SER A 137 39.66 47.77 6.78
N GLY A 138 39.16 48.28 7.91
CA GLY A 138 38.61 49.64 8.01
C GLY A 138 38.59 50.13 9.45
N SER A 139 39.61 50.94 9.75
CA SER A 139 39.77 51.99 10.79
C SER A 139 39.21 51.79 12.20
#